data_AF-A0A561QNN5-F1
#
_entry.id   AF-A0A561QNN5-F1
#
_cell.length_a   1.000
_cell.length_b   1.000
_cell.length_c   1.000
_cell.angle_alpha   90.00
_cell.angle_beta   90.00
_cell.angle_gamma   90.00
#
_symmetry.space_group_name_H-M   'P 1'
#
loop_
_entity.id
_entity.type
_entity.pdbx_description
1 polymer ?
#
loop_
_entity_poly.entity_id
_entity_poly.type
_entity_poly.pdbx_seq_one_letter_code
_entity_poly.pdbx_strand_id
1 'polypeptide(L)' 'MDDHQASGQSGPVELGAAMDYREHEKTYEMFLAGAKWGTMVIVVLMIAMAAGFFGGAGAIGSLALFIILNVAGVFLLR' A
#
# COMPACT_ATOMS: atom_id res chain seq x y z
N MET A 1 -7.73 16.58 43.16
CA MET A 1 -7.91 15.13 43.46
C MET A 1 -9.35 14.79 43.11
N ASP A 2 -9.75 14.68 41.84
CA ASP A 2 -8.95 14.28 40.68
C ASP A 2 -9.34 15.04 39.41
N ASP A 3 -8.31 15.41 38.68
CA ASP A 3 -8.28 16.39 37.59
C ASP A 3 -8.13 15.66 36.25
N HIS A 4 -9.18 14.97 35.79
CA HIS A 4 -9.11 14.14 34.57
C HIS A 4 -10.16 14.44 33.49
N GLN A 5 -10.80 15.61 33.52
CA GLN A 5 -11.46 16.18 32.34
C GLN A 5 -10.57 17.24 31.70
N ALA A 6 -9.68 16.84 30.79
CA ALA A 6 -9.10 17.74 29.77
C ALA A 6 -8.22 16.98 28.77
N SER A 7 -8.80 16.07 27.97
CA SER A 7 -8.21 15.77 26.66
C SER A 7 -8.77 16.75 25.64
N GLY A 8 -8.12 17.91 25.49
CA GLY A 8 -8.21 18.74 24.30
C GLY A 8 -9.41 19.70 24.22
N GLN A 9 -9.17 20.90 24.73
CA GLN A 9 -9.90 22.14 24.52
C GLN A 9 -10.35 22.35 23.05
N SER A 10 -11.59 22.03 22.72
CA SER A 10 -12.24 22.44 21.46
C SER A 10 -13.04 23.72 21.71
N GLY A 11 -12.37 24.86 21.56
CA GLY A 11 -12.99 26.18 21.71
C GLY A 11 -13.85 26.59 20.50
N PRO A 12 -14.72 27.61 20.63
CA PRO A 12 -15.81 27.94 19.67
C PRO A 12 -15.39 28.55 18.32
N VAL A 13 -14.21 28.20 17.80
CA VAL A 13 -13.68 28.61 16.48
C VAL A 13 -13.30 27.38 15.62
N GLU A 14 -13.28 26.18 16.21
CA GLU A 14 -12.80 24.92 15.60
C GLU A 14 -13.93 24.00 15.10
N LEU A 15 -15.20 24.42 15.18
CA LEU A 15 -16.32 23.66 14.60
C LEU A 15 -16.45 23.98 13.10
N GLY A 16 -15.36 23.73 12.37
CA GLY A 16 -15.38 23.72 10.91
C GLY A 16 -16.53 22.84 10.41
N ALA A 17 -17.19 23.24 9.32
CA ALA A 17 -18.35 22.56 8.77
C ALA A 17 -18.15 21.03 8.74
N ALA A 18 -19.23 20.27 8.98
CA ALA A 18 -19.21 18.80 9.00
C ALA A 18 -18.43 18.28 7.78
N MET A 19 -17.24 17.72 8.04
CA MET A 19 -16.31 17.32 7.00
C MET A 19 -16.92 16.16 6.20
N ASP A 20 -16.98 16.29 4.88
CA ASP A 20 -17.47 15.22 4.02
C ASP A 20 -16.40 14.12 3.89
N TYR A 21 -16.61 13.04 4.65
CA TYR A 21 -15.70 11.89 4.70
C TYR A 21 -15.78 11.00 3.45
N ARG A 22 -16.80 11.14 2.61
CA ARG A 22 -16.99 10.21 1.49
C ARG A 22 -15.85 10.27 0.48
N GLU A 23 -15.39 11.47 0.13
CA GLU A 23 -14.30 11.62 -0.84
C GLU A 23 -12.92 11.36 -0.20
N HIS A 24 -12.79 11.65 1.10
CA HIS A 24 -11.60 11.31 1.90
C HIS A 24 -11.36 9.79 1.95
N GLU A 25 -12.38 9.01 2.30
CA GLU A 25 -12.28 7.55 2.38
C GLU A 25 -11.97 6.95 1.01
N LYS A 26 -12.69 7.38 -0.03
CA LYS A 26 -12.48 6.90 -1.40
C LYS A 26 -11.05 7.14 -1.90
N THR A 27 -10.48 8.31 -1.63
CA THR A 27 -9.10 8.63 -2.04
C THR A 27 -8.09 7.81 -1.22
N TYR A 28 -8.37 7.61 0.06
CA TYR A 28 -7.53 6.80 0.93
C TYR A 28 -7.54 5.32 0.53
N GLU A 29 -8.69 4.75 0.20
CA GLU A 29 -8.82 3.37 -0.31
C GLU A 29 -8.03 3.19 -1.63
N MET A 30 -8.11 4.17 -2.53
CA MET A 30 -7.34 4.17 -3.79
C MET A 30 -5.83 4.23 -3.52
N PHE A 31 -5.40 5.07 -2.57
CA PHE A 31 -4.01 5.12 -2.14
C PHE A 31 -3.56 3.78 -1.53
N LEU A 32 -4.37 3.19 -0.66
CA LEU A 32 -4.05 1.92 0.00
C LEU A 32 -3.94 0.78 -1.02
N ALA A 33 -4.85 0.74 -2.00
CA ALA A 33 -4.80 -0.22 -3.10
C ALA A 33 -3.52 -0.02 -3.94
N GLY A 34 -3.23 1.23 -4.34
CA GLY A 34 -2.04 1.56 -5.10
C GLY A 34 -0.74 1.20 -4.36
N ALA A 35 -0.65 1.51 -3.08
CA ALA A 35 0.49 1.17 -2.23
C ALA A 35 0.66 -0.35 -2.08
N LYS A 36 -0.45 -1.08 -1.85
CA LYS A 36 -0.44 -2.55 -1.73
C LYS A 36 0.08 -3.21 -3.01
N TRP A 37 -0.53 -2.89 -4.14
CA TRP A 37 -0.18 -3.50 -5.43
C TRP A 37 1.18 -3.03 -5.93
N GLY A 38 1.50 -1.75 -5.78
CA GLY A 38 2.78 -1.18 -6.19
C GLY A 38 3.96 -1.77 -5.42
N THR A 39 3.84 -1.89 -4.10
CA THR A 39 4.88 -2.52 -3.27
C THR A 39 5.13 -3.97 -3.68
N MET A 40 4.06 -4.74 -3.93
CA MET A 40 4.18 -6.13 -4.39
C MET A 40 4.95 -6.22 -5.71
N VAL A 41 4.58 -5.41 -6.71
CA VAL A 41 5.23 -5.42 -8.04
C VAL A 41 6.73 -5.15 -7.91
N ILE A 42 7.13 -4.18 -7.08
CA ILE A 42 8.54 -3.83 -6.86
C ILE A 42 9.31 -4.99 -6.22
N VAL A 43 8.75 -5.59 -5.16
CA VAL A 43 9.37 -6.74 -4.48
C VAL A 43 9.54 -7.92 -5.44
N VAL A 44 8.49 -8.24 -6.21
CA VAL A 44 8.52 -9.33 -7.18
C VAL A 44 9.54 -9.07 -8.29
N LEU A 45 9.65 -7.82 -8.77
CA LEU A 45 10.66 -7.42 -9.75
C LEU A 45 12.09 -7.68 -9.23
N MET A 46 12.38 -7.28 -8.00
CA MET A 46 13.69 -7.48 -7.39
C MET A 46 14.03 -8.97 -7.23
N ILE A 47 13.06 -9.79 -6.80
CA ILE A 47 13.24 -11.25 -6.69
C ILE A 47 13.49 -11.88 -8.06
N ALA A 48 12.71 -11.49 -9.08
CA ALA A 48 12.83 -12.05 -10.42
C ALA A 48 14.16 -11.68 -11.08
N MET A 49 14.64 -10.45 -10.90
CA MET A 49 15.97 -10.03 -11.37
C MET A 49 17.07 -10.80 -10.65
N ALA A 50 17.00 -10.91 -9.31
CA ALA A 50 17.99 -11.68 -8.58
C ALA A 50 18.04 -13.14 -9.07
N ALA A 51 16.90 -13.82 -9.14
CA ALA A 51 16.84 -15.21 -9.57
C ALA A 51 17.25 -15.40 -11.04
N GLY A 52 16.82 -14.53 -11.95
CA GLY A 52 17.13 -14.69 -13.38
C GLY A 52 18.59 -14.38 -13.73
N PHE A 53 19.19 -13.37 -13.11
CA PHE A 53 20.60 -13.01 -13.37
C PHE A 53 21.58 -13.91 -12.61
N PHE A 54 21.35 -14.16 -11.31
CA PHE A 54 22.24 -15.04 -10.53
C PHE A 54 22.02 -16.53 -10.83
N GLY A 55 20.81 -16.92 -11.26
CA GLY A 55 20.49 -18.30 -11.65
C GLY A 55 20.82 -18.65 -13.11
N GLY A 56 21.33 -17.71 -13.90
CA GLY A 56 21.78 -17.94 -15.29
C GLY A 56 20.67 -17.96 -16.35
N ALA A 57 19.41 -17.69 -16.00
CA ALA A 57 18.29 -17.64 -16.94
C ALA A 57 18.24 -16.33 -17.76
N GLY A 58 19.03 -15.32 -17.38
CA GLY A 58 19.15 -14.04 -18.07
C GLY A 58 17.87 -13.19 -18.02
N ALA A 59 17.80 -12.19 -18.89
CA ALA A 59 16.70 -11.22 -18.91
C ALA A 59 15.33 -11.83 -19.31
N ILE A 60 15.35 -12.83 -20.20
CA ILE A 60 14.10 -13.50 -20.62
C ILE A 60 13.57 -14.41 -19.50
N GLY A 61 14.47 -15.13 -18.81
CA GLY A 61 14.10 -15.94 -17.65
C GLY A 61 13.58 -15.10 -16.48
N SER A 62 14.20 -13.96 -16.19
CA SER A 62 13.69 -13.04 -15.16
C SER A 62 12.33 -12.46 -15.53
N LEU A 63 12.09 -12.10 -16.80
CA LEU A 63 10.79 -11.61 -17.26
C LEU A 63 9.69 -12.67 -17.12
N ALA A 64 9.97 -13.92 -17.50
CA ALA A 64 9.03 -15.02 -17.33
C ALA A 64 8.70 -15.25 -15.85
N LEU A 65 9.71 -15.28 -14.99
CA LEU A 65 9.54 -15.45 -13.54
C LEU A 65 8.77 -14.30 -12.91
N PHE A 66 9.03 -13.05 -13.33
CA PHE A 66 8.31 -11.87 -12.88
C PHE A 66 6.80 -11.99 -13.15
N ILE A 67 6.41 -12.44 -14.34
CA ILE A 67 4.99 -12.62 -14.70
C ILE A 67 4.36 -13.70 -13.81
N ILE A 68 5.02 -14.85 -13.65
CA ILE A 68 4.53 -15.97 -12.84
C ILE A 68 4.33 -15.53 -11.38
N LEU A 69 5.32 -14.85 -10.81
CA LEU A 69 5.25 -14.37 -9.42
C LEU A 69 4.22 -13.26 -9.22
N ASN A 70 3.97 -12.40 -10.22
CA ASN A 70 2.88 -11.43 -10.14
C ASN A 70 1.52 -12.11 -10.11
N VAL A 71 1.31 -13.12 -10.97
CA VAL A 71 0.07 -13.92 -10.97
C VAL A 71 -0.11 -14.61 -9.62
N ALA A 72 0.94 -15.24 -9.07
CA ALA A 72 0.90 -15.84 -7.74
C ALA A 72 0.62 -14.79 -6.64
N GLY A 73 1.21 -13.60 -6.74
CA GLY A 73 1.02 -12.49 -5.81
C GLY A 73 -0.43 -11.99 -5.75
N VAL A 74 -1.15 -12.02 -6.88
CA VAL A 74 -2.58 -11.68 -6.90
C VAL A 74 -3.40 -12.62 -6.02
N PHE A 75 -3.10 -13.92 -6.01
CA PHE A 75 -3.78 -14.88 -5.15
C PHE A 75 -3.39 -14.75 -3.67
N LEU A 76 -2.14 -14.35 -3.39
CA LEU A 76 -1.65 -14.17 -2.02
C LEU A 76 -2.20 -12.92 -1.34
N LEU A 77 -2.42 -11.84 -2.09
CA LEU A 77 -2.89 -10.53 -1.60
C LEU A 77 -4.41 -10.30 -1.77
N ARG A 78 -5.12 -11.34 -2.22
CA ARG A 78 -6.58 -11.40 -2.33
C ARG A 78 -7.22 -11.49 -0.95
#